data_AF-A0A519CLV6-F1
#
_entry.id   AF-A0A519CLV6-F1
#
_cell.length_a   1.000
_cell.length_b   1.000
_cell.length_c   1.000
_cell.angle_alpha   90.00
_cell.angle_beta   90.00
_cell.angle_gamma   90.00
#
_symmetry.space_group_name_H-M   'P 1'
#
loop_
_entity.id
_entity.type
_entity.pdbx_description
1 polymer ?
#
loop_
_entity_poly.entity_id
_entity_poly.type
_entity_poly.pdbx_seq_one_letter_code
_entity_poly.pdbx_strand_id
1 'polypeptide(L)'
;MNENIKISLYVGVAFLISIGILFSFLEIYSTNLLNSEKSITDIGNIFSKNPKHITLDVLRSLSRDTISDSININSLGFRGDEFFKIKPDNTYRIFMVGGSTIFGTGTISDDSTIPKYLEYFLKQDQYRFNVEVINSGIQGADSFDELKLIENRVLDFTPDMVIVYDGWNDLRSNYLPDKIVKNWNLMCQEGQKNNFEVIIVIQAIAGFSNKVLSEQELEYLKQGKDYNNKPLINSLKHYEQYADKLQKLNNCTKKIDLRFIFDKESDTIYLDQGHTTDKGNKMVAESIHKELLQIIPKNLFQDKGTDNKIVEIIEKESRQSTKYTKNEIDVIVQNLYLDGNGILDHKVIKISTIDKTNNIEIPHVTYFLNISKDGNNILSDYFYVESESWILDVYPNDSKDIVIHGDRQYEHNAFVIENNIPIKISGPIFDSNGTYEIEIELRTIYEKTNWVFSLDGFKNEIIIES
;
A
#
# COMPACT_ATOMS: atom_id res chain seq x y z
N MET A 1 -45.46 12.85 52.64
CA MET A 1 -45.34 11.71 51.69
C MET A 1 -45.79 12.07 50.26
N ASN A 2 -46.82 12.90 50.06
CA ASN A 2 -47.33 13.22 48.71
C ASN A 2 -46.45 14.12 47.84
N GLU A 3 -45.58 14.98 48.40
CA GLU A 3 -44.74 15.87 47.59
C GLU A 3 -43.52 15.15 46.98
N ASN A 4 -42.90 14.22 47.73
CA ASN A 4 -41.75 13.45 47.24
C ASN A 4 -42.12 12.49 46.10
N ILE A 5 -43.37 12.01 46.08
CA ILE A 5 -43.90 11.17 44.99
C ILE A 5 -44.05 11.98 43.71
N LYS A 6 -44.53 13.24 43.81
CA LYS A 6 -44.65 14.13 42.65
C LYS A 6 -43.29 14.49 42.05
N ILE A 7 -42.31 14.80 42.89
CA ILE A 7 -40.94 15.11 42.43
C ILE A 7 -40.31 13.89 41.73
N SER A 8 -40.44 12.70 42.31
CA SER A 8 -39.92 11.47 41.70
C SER A 8 -40.58 11.16 40.35
N LEU A 9 -41.88 11.43 40.24
CA LEU A 9 -42.62 11.28 38.97
C LEU A 9 -42.13 12.25 37.90
N TYR A 10 -41.91 13.53 38.25
CA TYR A 10 -41.38 14.52 37.30
C TYR A 10 -39.94 14.21 36.85
N VAL A 11 -39.09 13.73 37.77
CA VAL A 11 -37.72 13.29 37.43
C VAL A 11 -37.76 12.07 36.51
N GLY A 12 -38.64 11.09 36.77
CA GLY A 12 -38.82 9.93 35.90
C GLY A 12 -39.31 10.30 34.50
N VAL A 13 -40.26 11.23 34.39
CA VAL A 13 -40.75 11.73 33.09
C VAL A 13 -39.65 12.49 32.34
N ALA A 14 -38.88 13.34 33.01
CA ALA A 14 -37.77 14.06 32.39
C ALA A 14 -36.68 13.11 31.88
N PHE A 15 -36.38 12.04 32.63
CA PHE A 15 -35.41 11.02 32.23
C PHE A 15 -35.88 10.18 31.03
N LEU A 16 -37.17 9.86 30.95
CA LEU A 16 -37.74 9.17 29.80
C LEU A 16 -37.75 10.06 28.54
N ILE A 17 -37.99 11.36 28.71
CA ILE A 17 -37.93 12.33 27.60
C ILE A 17 -36.49 12.49 27.10
N SER A 18 -35.49 12.57 27.99
CA SER A 18 -34.08 12.66 27.57
C SER A 18 -33.61 11.42 26.82
N ILE A 19 -34.06 10.23 27.24
CA ILE A 19 -33.81 8.98 26.52
C ILE A 19 -34.49 8.98 25.15
N GLY A 20 -35.75 9.43 25.06
CA GLY A 20 -36.48 9.52 23.79
C GLY A 20 -35.83 10.49 22.79
N ILE A 21 -35.30 11.62 23.27
CA ILE A 21 -34.54 12.57 22.46
C ILE A 21 -33.23 11.94 21.98
N LEU A 22 -32.51 11.21 22.85
CA LEU A 22 -31.29 10.50 22.48
C LEU A 22 -31.55 9.43 21.40
N PHE A 23 -32.61 8.63 21.55
CA PHE A 23 -33.00 7.65 20.53
C PHE A 23 -33.39 8.31 19.20
N SER A 24 -34.14 9.41 19.24
CA SER A 24 -34.49 10.17 18.03
C SER A 24 -33.24 10.73 17.35
N PHE A 25 -32.27 11.21 18.13
CA PHE A 25 -31.00 11.70 17.62
C PHE A 25 -30.16 10.58 16.99
N LEU A 26 -30.11 9.40 17.63
CA LEU A 26 -29.44 8.21 17.10
C LEU A 26 -30.13 7.68 15.83
N GLU A 27 -31.45 7.76 15.75
CA GLU A 27 -32.23 7.35 14.56
C GLU A 27 -32.01 8.31 13.39
N ILE A 28 -32.00 9.62 13.63
CA ILE A 28 -31.65 10.65 12.63
C ILE A 28 -30.20 10.52 12.20
N TYR A 29 -29.29 10.22 13.13
CA TYR A 29 -27.87 10.03 12.82
C TYR A 29 -27.65 8.80 11.95
N SER A 30 -28.24 7.65 12.32
CA SER A 30 -28.13 6.41 11.54
C SER A 30 -28.76 6.53 10.15
N THR A 31 -29.93 7.16 10.01
CA THR A 31 -30.55 7.37 8.67
C THR A 31 -29.75 8.32 7.78
N ASN A 32 -29.11 9.36 8.32
CA ASN A 32 -28.26 10.24 7.53
C ASN A 32 -26.93 9.56 7.12
N LEU A 33 -26.34 8.75 8.00
CA LEU A 33 -25.14 7.96 7.69
C LEU A 33 -25.41 6.98 6.53
N LEU A 34 -26.54 6.28 6.57
CA LEU A 34 -26.97 5.33 5.54
C LEU A 34 -27.23 5.99 4.18
N ASN A 35 -27.82 7.19 4.16
CA ASN A 35 -28.09 7.92 2.92
C ASN A 35 -26.83 8.54 2.32
N SER A 36 -25.84 8.93 3.15
CA SER A 36 -24.56 9.42 2.64
C SER A 36 -23.74 8.34 1.95
N GLU A 37 -23.73 7.09 2.45
CA GLU A 37 -23.00 5.97 1.83
C GLU A 37 -23.46 5.69 0.39
N LYS A 38 -24.77 5.76 0.12
CA LYS A 38 -25.36 5.41 -1.19
C LYS A 38 -25.18 6.47 -2.29
N SER A 39 -24.93 7.73 -1.93
CA SER A 39 -24.78 8.84 -2.88
C SER A 39 -23.39 8.91 -3.54
N ILE A 40 -22.44 8.09 -3.09
CA ILE A 40 -21.00 8.21 -3.43
C ILE A 40 -20.65 7.42 -4.69
N THR A 41 -21.49 6.46 -5.08
CA THR A 41 -21.20 5.46 -6.12
C THR A 41 -21.55 5.90 -7.55
N ASP A 42 -22.19 7.05 -7.75
CA ASP A 42 -22.64 7.53 -9.08
C ASP A 42 -21.64 8.45 -9.80
N ILE A 43 -20.33 8.17 -9.73
CA ILE A 43 -19.33 9.07 -10.33
C ILE A 43 -18.30 8.36 -11.21
N GLY A 44 -18.80 7.84 -12.34
CA GLY A 44 -18.00 7.32 -13.46
C GLY A 44 -17.05 8.33 -14.14
N ASN A 45 -16.91 9.56 -13.62
CA ASN A 45 -16.00 10.60 -14.16
C ASN A 45 -14.96 11.10 -13.14
N ILE A 46 -14.83 10.48 -11.96
CA ILE A 46 -13.89 10.92 -10.89
C ILE A 46 -12.42 10.73 -11.27
N PHE A 47 -12.08 9.69 -12.04
CA PHE A 47 -10.70 9.23 -12.20
C PHE A 47 -9.77 10.11 -13.08
N SER A 48 -10.25 11.27 -13.54
CA SER A 48 -9.48 12.23 -14.35
C SER A 48 -8.88 13.39 -13.56
N LYS A 49 -9.15 13.49 -12.25
CA LYS A 49 -8.63 14.55 -11.34
C LYS A 49 -7.64 13.96 -10.32
N ASN A 50 -6.93 14.83 -9.57
CA ASN A 50 -6.00 14.40 -8.52
C ASN A 50 -6.70 13.44 -7.53
N PRO A 51 -6.35 12.14 -7.50
CA PRO A 51 -7.10 11.11 -6.77
C PRO A 51 -7.13 11.36 -5.27
N LYS A 52 -6.01 11.79 -4.68
CA LYS A 52 -5.90 12.12 -3.26
C LYS A 52 -6.91 13.19 -2.85
N HIS A 53 -6.99 14.28 -3.60
CA HIS A 53 -7.91 15.37 -3.28
C HIS A 53 -9.38 14.93 -3.36
N ILE A 54 -9.74 14.10 -4.33
CA ILE A 54 -11.11 13.60 -4.46
C ILE A 54 -11.46 12.69 -3.29
N THR A 55 -10.61 11.73 -2.96
CA THR A 55 -10.85 10.83 -1.83
C THR A 55 -11.02 11.63 -0.55
N LEU A 56 -10.16 12.64 -0.31
CA LEU A 56 -10.29 13.53 0.85
C LEU A 56 -11.59 14.35 0.83
N ASP A 57 -12.02 14.85 -0.32
CA ASP A 57 -13.26 15.62 -0.45
C ASP A 57 -14.50 14.75 -0.22
N VAL A 58 -14.49 13.51 -0.71
CA VAL A 58 -15.51 12.51 -0.41
C VAL A 58 -15.53 12.22 1.09
N LEU A 59 -14.38 11.97 1.71
CA LEU A 59 -14.29 11.73 3.15
C LEU A 59 -14.77 12.91 3.98
N ARG A 60 -14.44 14.16 3.61
CA ARG A 60 -14.95 15.38 4.26
C ARG A 60 -16.46 15.53 4.11
N SER A 61 -17.03 15.09 3.00
CA SER A 61 -18.48 15.13 2.80
C SER A 61 -19.21 14.14 3.71
N LEU A 62 -18.54 13.04 4.09
CA LEU A 62 -19.05 12.00 4.98
C LEU A 62 -18.85 12.34 6.45
N SER A 63 -17.68 12.87 6.79
CA SER A 63 -17.28 13.22 8.14
C SER A 63 -17.48 14.72 8.34
N ARG A 64 -18.64 15.11 8.92
CA ARG A 64 -18.90 16.53 9.26
C ARG A 64 -17.98 17.08 10.36
N ASP A 65 -17.12 16.25 10.93
CA ASP A 65 -16.01 16.62 11.82
C ASP A 65 -14.67 16.26 11.17
N THR A 66 -13.64 17.04 11.51
CA THR A 66 -12.24 16.97 11.04
C THR A 66 -11.82 15.56 10.64
N ILE A 67 -11.34 15.37 9.39
CA ILE A 67 -10.58 14.17 9.01
C ILE A 67 -9.58 13.94 10.13
N SER A 68 -9.77 12.86 10.88
CA SER A 68 -8.87 12.48 11.96
C SER A 68 -7.45 12.39 11.38
N ASP A 69 -6.45 12.88 12.12
CA ASP A 69 -5.03 12.69 11.79
C ASP A 69 -4.64 11.20 11.62
N SER A 70 -5.58 10.26 11.87
CA SER A 70 -5.42 8.81 11.73
C SER A 70 -5.67 8.22 10.33
N ILE A 71 -6.13 9.01 9.35
CA ILE A 71 -6.35 8.53 7.97
C ILE A 71 -5.39 9.22 7.02
N ASN A 72 -4.38 8.51 6.53
CA ASN A 72 -3.52 8.97 5.45
C ASN A 72 -4.04 8.47 4.09
N ILE A 73 -4.22 9.39 3.15
CA ILE A 73 -4.46 9.05 1.73
C ILE A 73 -3.22 9.45 0.94
N ASN A 74 -2.62 8.48 0.27
CA ASN A 74 -1.42 8.69 -0.54
C ASN A 74 -1.72 9.46 -1.84
N SER A 75 -0.68 9.91 -2.53
CA SER A 75 -0.76 10.71 -3.76
C SER A 75 -1.54 10.02 -4.88
N LEU A 76 -1.61 8.69 -4.86
CA LEU A 76 -2.32 7.85 -5.81
C LEU A 76 -3.80 7.62 -5.45
N GLY A 77 -4.24 8.11 -4.30
CA GLY A 77 -5.64 8.06 -3.85
C GLY A 77 -6.02 6.83 -3.02
N PHE A 78 -5.04 6.02 -2.61
CA PHE A 78 -5.23 4.85 -1.75
C PHE A 78 -4.95 5.21 -0.29
N ARG A 79 -5.51 4.45 0.65
CA ARG A 79 -5.23 4.66 2.09
C ARG A 79 -3.87 4.05 2.46
N GLY A 80 -3.10 4.74 3.29
CA GLY A 80 -1.80 4.27 3.80
C GLY A 80 -0.59 4.92 3.12
N ASP A 81 0.54 4.21 3.13
CA ASP A 81 1.84 4.69 2.68
C ASP A 81 1.87 5.00 1.17
N GLU A 82 2.83 5.83 0.76
CA GLU A 82 3.13 6.04 -0.66
C GLU A 82 3.73 4.76 -1.28
N PHE A 83 3.39 4.51 -2.53
CA PHE A 83 4.00 3.45 -3.33
C PHE A 83 4.12 3.89 -4.80
N PHE A 84 5.00 3.25 -5.55
CA PHE A 84 5.25 3.67 -6.93
C PHE A 84 4.21 3.13 -7.90
N LYS A 85 3.69 3.99 -8.78
CA LYS A 85 2.78 3.56 -9.85
C LYS A 85 3.40 2.45 -10.69
N ILE A 86 4.63 2.68 -11.16
CA ILE A 86 5.44 1.66 -11.83
C ILE A 86 5.95 0.72 -10.74
N LYS A 87 5.57 -0.56 -10.83
CA LYS A 87 5.99 -1.58 -9.86
C LYS A 87 7.52 -1.72 -9.86
N PRO A 88 8.20 -1.54 -8.72
CA PRO A 88 9.63 -1.80 -8.63
C PRO A 88 9.95 -3.26 -8.93
N ASP A 89 11.17 -3.53 -9.39
CA ASP A 89 11.62 -4.91 -9.57
C ASP A 89 11.67 -5.64 -8.22
N ASN A 90 11.62 -6.97 -8.26
CA ASN A 90 11.67 -7.81 -7.06
C ASN A 90 10.61 -7.42 -6.01
N THR A 91 9.44 -6.95 -6.45
CA THR A 91 8.30 -6.58 -5.60
C THR A 91 7.08 -7.38 -6.00
N TYR A 92 6.42 -7.95 -4.99
CA TYR A 92 5.14 -8.64 -5.10
C TYR A 92 4.03 -7.72 -4.58
N ARG A 93 3.16 -7.30 -5.48
CA ARG A 93 2.16 -6.26 -5.24
C ARG A 93 0.78 -6.86 -5.06
N ILE A 94 0.26 -6.73 -3.84
CA ILE A 94 -1.07 -7.21 -3.46
C ILE A 94 -2.01 -6.03 -3.30
N PHE A 95 -3.14 -6.03 -4.00
CA PHE A 95 -4.23 -5.08 -3.75
C PHE A 95 -5.30 -5.75 -2.91
N MET A 96 -5.66 -5.16 -1.77
CA MET A 96 -6.87 -5.53 -1.04
C MET A 96 -8.01 -4.61 -1.46
N VAL A 97 -9.02 -5.20 -2.10
CA VAL A 97 -10.22 -4.52 -2.60
C VAL A 97 -11.38 -4.90 -1.69
N GLY A 98 -12.22 -3.93 -1.34
CA GLY A 98 -13.38 -4.16 -0.49
C GLY A 98 -14.12 -2.90 -0.13
N GLY A 99 -15.12 -3.06 0.73
CA GLY A 99 -15.88 -1.96 1.31
C GLY A 99 -15.12 -1.14 2.37
N SER A 100 -15.90 -0.48 3.23
CA SER A 100 -15.42 0.30 4.39
C SER A 100 -14.61 -0.52 5.40
N THR A 101 -14.82 -1.84 5.43
CA THR A 101 -14.06 -2.78 6.28
C THR A 101 -12.59 -2.87 5.85
N ILE A 102 -12.30 -2.95 4.54
CA ILE A 102 -10.93 -2.86 4.01
C ILE A 102 -10.40 -1.44 4.11
N PHE A 103 -11.23 -0.43 3.82
CA PHE A 103 -10.84 0.96 4.00
C PHE A 103 -10.37 1.20 5.44
N GLY A 104 -10.90 0.47 6.42
CA GLY A 104 -10.49 0.53 7.82
C GLY A 104 -11.33 1.50 8.64
N THR A 105 -12.64 1.60 8.36
CA THR A 105 -13.56 2.37 9.19
C THR A 105 -13.59 1.77 10.60
N GLY A 106 -13.40 2.61 11.61
CA GLY A 106 -13.32 2.20 13.02
C GLY A 106 -11.91 1.87 13.52
N THR A 107 -10.87 1.97 12.68
CA THR A 107 -9.49 1.79 13.11
C THR A 107 -8.92 3.03 13.78
N ILE A 108 -7.99 2.83 14.71
CA ILE A 108 -7.30 3.92 15.41
C ILE A 108 -6.20 4.58 14.56
N SER A 109 -5.71 3.89 13.53
CA SER A 109 -4.63 4.32 12.64
C SER A 109 -4.64 3.55 11.31
N ASP A 110 -3.73 3.90 10.39
CA ASP A 110 -3.49 3.10 9.17
C ASP A 110 -2.85 1.75 9.48
N ASP A 111 -2.02 1.69 10.53
CA ASP A 111 -1.36 0.46 11.02
C ASP A 111 -2.31 -0.60 11.58
N SER A 112 -3.54 -0.21 11.88
CA SER A 112 -4.58 -1.10 12.42
C SER A 112 -5.59 -1.58 11.36
N THR A 113 -5.34 -1.29 10.08
CA THR A 113 -6.15 -1.77 8.96
C THR A 113 -5.80 -3.23 8.60
N ILE A 114 -6.76 -3.97 8.05
CA ILE A 114 -6.54 -5.35 7.59
C ILE A 114 -5.35 -5.44 6.61
N PRO A 115 -5.25 -4.57 5.57
CA PRO A 115 -4.12 -4.62 4.64
C PRO A 115 -2.77 -4.40 5.32
N LYS A 116 -2.69 -3.49 6.29
CA LYS A 116 -1.42 -3.19 6.97
C LYS A 116 -0.99 -4.31 7.93
N TYR A 117 -1.92 -4.95 8.63
CA TYR A 117 -1.61 -6.18 9.37
C TYR A 117 -1.15 -7.31 8.45
N LEU A 118 -1.80 -7.47 7.29
CA LEU A 118 -1.41 -8.50 6.32
C LEU A 118 0.02 -8.25 5.79
N GLU A 119 0.34 -7.01 5.43
CA GLU A 119 1.70 -6.63 5.04
C GLU A 119 2.71 -6.92 6.15
N TYR A 120 2.38 -6.56 7.39
CA TYR A 120 3.24 -6.83 8.54
C TYR A 120 3.56 -8.33 8.67
N PHE A 121 2.57 -9.22 8.55
CA PHE A 121 2.78 -10.66 8.63
C PHE A 121 3.62 -11.20 7.45
N LEU A 122 3.33 -10.75 6.23
CA LEU A 122 4.10 -11.16 5.04
C LEU A 122 5.56 -10.70 5.12
N LYS A 123 5.84 -9.53 5.71
CA LYS A 123 7.21 -9.06 5.96
C LYS A 123 7.95 -9.96 6.96
N GLN A 124 7.25 -10.59 7.92
CA GLN A 124 7.87 -11.52 8.87
C GLN A 124 8.27 -12.86 8.23
N ASP A 125 7.71 -13.23 7.09
CA ASP A 125 8.04 -14.48 6.40
C ASP A 125 9.42 -14.43 5.70
N GLN A 126 10.07 -13.26 5.66
CA GLN A 126 11.41 -13.04 5.10
C GLN A 126 11.55 -13.53 3.65
N TYR A 127 10.57 -13.19 2.78
CA TYR A 127 10.69 -13.42 1.35
C TYR A 127 11.94 -12.74 0.79
N ARG A 128 12.52 -13.29 -0.29
CA ARG A 128 13.66 -12.68 -1.01
C ARG A 128 13.27 -11.47 -1.88
N PHE A 129 12.01 -11.07 -1.80
CA PHE A 129 11.40 -9.98 -2.54
C PHE A 129 10.59 -9.11 -1.59
N ASN A 130 10.41 -7.85 -1.97
CA ASN A 130 9.55 -6.94 -1.22
C ASN A 130 8.08 -7.35 -1.42
N VAL A 131 7.28 -7.29 -0.37
CA VAL A 131 5.83 -7.49 -0.45
C VAL A 131 5.16 -6.22 0.01
N GLU A 132 4.33 -5.66 -0.86
CA GLU A 132 3.51 -4.49 -0.55
C GLU A 132 2.03 -4.87 -0.62
N VAL A 133 1.26 -4.37 0.34
CA VAL A 133 -0.20 -4.61 0.40
C VAL A 133 -0.93 -3.27 0.37
N ILE A 134 -1.55 -2.97 -0.76
CA ILE A 134 -2.22 -1.70 -1.02
C ILE A 134 -3.67 -1.78 -0.55
N ASN A 135 -4.04 -0.87 0.36
CA ASN A 135 -5.41 -0.69 0.80
C ASN A 135 -6.23 0.06 -0.26
N SER A 136 -7.11 -0.66 -0.94
CA SER A 136 -8.01 -0.14 -1.97
C SER A 136 -9.47 -0.21 -1.55
N GLY A 137 -9.72 -0.15 -0.25
CA GLY A 137 -11.08 -0.14 0.27
C GLY A 137 -11.81 1.15 -0.09
N ILE A 138 -13.10 1.04 -0.40
CA ILE A 138 -13.97 2.18 -0.69
C ILE A 138 -15.19 2.09 0.24
N GLN A 139 -15.52 3.19 0.91
CA GLN A 139 -16.67 3.20 1.82
C GLN A 139 -17.96 2.87 1.07
N GLY A 140 -18.71 1.89 1.59
CA GLY A 140 -19.98 1.45 1.01
C GLY A 140 -19.88 0.65 -0.30
N ALA A 141 -18.67 0.39 -0.82
CA ALA A 141 -18.51 -0.35 -2.08
C ALA A 141 -19.09 -1.76 -1.98
N ASP A 142 -19.83 -2.13 -3.02
CA ASP A 142 -20.33 -3.48 -3.25
C ASP A 142 -19.56 -4.17 -4.39
N SER A 143 -19.84 -5.44 -4.67
CA SER A 143 -19.14 -6.22 -5.69
C SER A 143 -19.14 -5.61 -7.10
N PHE A 144 -20.08 -4.72 -7.43
CA PHE A 144 -20.07 -3.99 -8.70
C PHE A 144 -19.01 -2.88 -8.70
N ASP A 145 -18.95 -2.10 -7.63
CA ASP A 145 -17.96 -1.03 -7.46
C ASP A 145 -16.54 -1.60 -7.40
N GLU A 146 -16.36 -2.71 -6.68
CA GLU A 146 -15.10 -3.42 -6.58
C GLU A 146 -14.60 -3.94 -7.93
N LEU A 147 -15.49 -4.50 -8.76
CA LEU A 147 -15.14 -4.93 -10.12
C LEU A 147 -14.71 -3.73 -10.97
N LYS A 148 -15.42 -2.61 -10.86
CA LYS A 148 -15.07 -1.38 -11.59
C LYS A 148 -13.76 -0.78 -11.11
N LEU A 149 -13.46 -0.85 -9.82
CA LEU A 149 -12.18 -0.43 -9.27
C LEU A 149 -11.04 -1.28 -9.83
N ILE A 150 -11.25 -2.60 -9.92
CA ILE A 150 -10.25 -3.49 -10.52
C ILE A 150 -10.01 -3.10 -11.98
N GLU A 151 -11.06 -3.09 -12.80
CA GLU A 151 -11.00 -2.83 -14.25
C GLU A 151 -10.39 -1.47 -14.60
N ASN A 152 -10.72 -0.41 -13.86
CA ASN A 152 -10.40 0.97 -14.25
C ASN A 152 -9.23 1.57 -13.49
N ARG A 153 -8.72 0.89 -12.45
CA ARG A 153 -7.70 1.48 -11.58
C ARG A 153 -6.64 0.50 -11.15
N VAL A 154 -7.00 -0.63 -10.53
CA VAL A 154 -6.02 -1.58 -9.99
C VAL A 154 -5.09 -2.09 -11.09
N LEU A 155 -5.64 -2.36 -12.29
CA LEU A 155 -4.86 -2.83 -13.44
C LEU A 155 -3.72 -1.88 -13.86
N ASP A 156 -3.86 -0.56 -13.63
CA ASP A 156 -2.83 0.44 -13.97
C ASP A 156 -1.54 0.28 -13.14
N PHE A 157 -1.60 -0.51 -12.07
CA PHE A 157 -0.51 -0.69 -11.11
C PHE A 157 0.14 -2.07 -11.17
N THR A 158 -0.13 -2.86 -12.21
CA THR A 158 0.50 -4.17 -12.45
C THR A 158 0.48 -5.10 -11.23
N PRO A 159 -0.72 -5.38 -10.66
CA PRO A 159 -0.86 -6.23 -9.48
C PRO A 159 -0.33 -7.64 -9.75
N ASP A 160 0.22 -8.30 -8.72
CA ASP A 160 0.49 -9.74 -8.75
C ASP A 160 -0.66 -10.53 -8.13
N MET A 161 -1.39 -9.90 -7.21
CA MET A 161 -2.56 -10.48 -6.55
C MET A 161 -3.59 -9.40 -6.21
N VAL A 162 -4.87 -9.75 -6.35
CA VAL A 162 -6.00 -8.99 -5.82
C VAL A 162 -6.78 -9.87 -4.84
N ILE A 163 -6.93 -9.39 -3.61
CA ILE A 163 -7.75 -10.02 -2.57
C ILE A 163 -9.01 -9.20 -2.42
N VAL A 164 -10.14 -9.78 -2.79
CA VAL A 164 -11.46 -9.15 -2.71
C VAL A 164 -12.14 -9.59 -1.42
N TYR A 165 -12.36 -8.66 -0.49
CA TYR A 165 -13.01 -8.89 0.80
C TYR A 165 -14.41 -8.30 0.79
N ASP A 166 -15.40 -9.16 0.59
CA ASP A 166 -16.71 -8.75 0.08
C ASP A 166 -17.86 -9.53 0.75
N GLY A 167 -19.09 -9.12 0.45
CA GLY A 167 -20.34 -9.78 0.76
C GLY A 167 -21.29 -8.94 1.59
N TRP A 168 -20.79 -7.99 2.38
CA TRP A 168 -21.63 -7.24 3.33
C TRP A 168 -22.46 -6.14 2.67
N ASN A 169 -21.84 -5.29 1.84
CA ASN A 169 -22.59 -4.21 1.18
C ASN A 169 -23.56 -4.76 0.12
N ASP A 170 -23.21 -5.84 -0.59
CA ASP A 170 -24.15 -6.54 -1.47
C ASP A 170 -25.36 -7.12 -0.74
N LEU A 171 -25.14 -7.65 0.47
CA LEU A 171 -26.22 -8.13 1.32
C LEU A 171 -27.10 -6.97 1.78
N ARG A 172 -26.51 -5.84 2.18
CA ARG A 172 -27.25 -4.60 2.52
C ARG A 172 -28.00 -4.02 1.31
N SER A 173 -27.46 -4.19 0.10
CA SER A 173 -28.10 -3.84 -1.17
C SER A 173 -29.17 -4.82 -1.63
N ASN A 174 -29.39 -5.92 -0.90
CA ASN A 174 -30.34 -6.98 -1.25
C ASN A 174 -30.10 -7.57 -2.65
N TYR A 175 -28.85 -7.64 -3.11
CA TYR A 175 -28.54 -8.26 -4.39
C TYR A 175 -28.78 -9.75 -4.35
N LEU A 176 -29.16 -10.36 -5.47
CA LEU A 176 -29.34 -11.81 -5.54
C LEU A 176 -27.99 -12.54 -5.58
N PRO A 177 -27.89 -13.78 -5.07
CA PRO A 177 -26.63 -14.55 -5.08
C PRO A 177 -26.05 -14.71 -6.49
N ASP A 178 -26.89 -14.87 -7.51
CA ASP A 178 -26.41 -15.00 -8.89
C ASP A 178 -25.76 -13.72 -9.43
N LYS A 179 -26.14 -12.54 -8.89
CA LYS A 179 -25.51 -11.26 -9.27
C LYS A 179 -24.10 -11.16 -8.70
N ILE A 180 -23.93 -11.47 -7.41
CA ILE A 180 -22.61 -11.38 -6.74
C ILE A 180 -21.62 -12.37 -7.38
N VAL A 181 -22.08 -13.59 -7.66
CA VAL A 181 -21.28 -14.66 -8.26
C VAL A 181 -20.86 -14.32 -9.68
N LYS A 182 -21.72 -13.61 -10.42
CA LYS A 182 -21.34 -13.10 -11.73
C LYS A 182 -20.20 -12.08 -11.61
N ASN A 183 -20.29 -11.14 -10.68
CA ASN A 183 -19.24 -10.14 -10.45
C ASN A 183 -17.92 -10.80 -10.01
N TRP A 184 -17.95 -11.71 -9.04
CA TRP A 184 -16.76 -12.46 -8.63
C TRP A 184 -16.12 -13.25 -9.78
N ASN A 185 -16.93 -13.91 -10.63
CA ASN A 185 -16.40 -14.59 -11.80
C ASN A 185 -15.72 -13.61 -12.77
N LEU A 186 -16.29 -12.42 -12.98
CA LEU A 186 -15.68 -11.39 -13.83
C LEU A 186 -14.36 -10.89 -13.26
N MET A 187 -14.28 -10.65 -11.95
CA MET A 187 -13.02 -10.28 -11.28
C MET A 187 -11.94 -11.34 -11.50
N CYS A 188 -12.29 -12.63 -11.30
CA CYS A 188 -11.36 -13.73 -11.51
C CYS A 188 -10.97 -13.89 -12.99
N GLN A 189 -11.87 -13.60 -13.92
CA GLN A 189 -11.55 -13.56 -15.36
C GLN A 189 -10.60 -12.42 -15.70
N GLU A 190 -10.73 -11.24 -15.08
CA GLU A 190 -9.76 -10.16 -15.25
C GLU A 190 -8.37 -10.55 -14.71
N GLY A 191 -8.32 -11.30 -13.60
CA GLY A 191 -7.09 -11.93 -13.10
C GLY A 191 -6.40 -12.80 -14.14
N GLN A 192 -7.14 -13.75 -14.71
CA GLN A 192 -6.63 -14.64 -15.75
C GLN A 192 -6.18 -13.89 -17.01
N LYS A 193 -6.94 -12.88 -17.43
CA LYS A 193 -6.69 -12.10 -18.64
C LYS A 193 -5.45 -11.21 -18.52
N ASN A 194 -5.18 -10.66 -17.33
CA ASN A 194 -4.07 -9.74 -17.10
C ASN A 194 -2.95 -10.36 -16.24
N ASN A 195 -2.96 -11.69 -16.06
CA ASN A 195 -1.93 -12.48 -15.40
C ASN A 195 -1.63 -12.06 -13.93
N PHE A 196 -2.68 -11.97 -13.11
CA PHE A 196 -2.57 -11.80 -11.66
C PHE A 196 -3.54 -12.72 -10.92
N GLU A 197 -3.19 -13.08 -9.69
CA GLU A 197 -3.99 -13.97 -8.86
C GLU A 197 -5.21 -13.25 -8.26
N VAL A 198 -6.36 -13.92 -8.19
CA VAL A 198 -7.57 -13.37 -7.58
C VAL A 198 -8.08 -14.28 -6.48
N ILE A 199 -8.18 -13.72 -5.28
CA ILE A 199 -8.72 -14.39 -4.10
C ILE A 199 -10.02 -13.71 -3.71
N ILE A 200 -11.10 -14.49 -3.62
CA ILE A 200 -12.38 -14.00 -3.12
C ILE A 200 -12.56 -14.44 -1.68
N VAL A 201 -12.82 -13.48 -0.79
CA VAL A 201 -12.99 -13.67 0.64
C VAL A 201 -14.38 -13.18 1.03
N ILE A 202 -15.23 -14.08 1.54
CA ILE A 202 -16.51 -13.67 2.11
C ILE A 202 -16.31 -13.29 3.59
N GLN A 203 -16.70 -12.06 3.93
CA GLN A 203 -16.39 -11.47 5.23
C GLN A 203 -17.25 -12.00 6.39
N ALA A 204 -16.79 -11.82 7.62
CA ALA A 204 -17.60 -12.08 8.82
C ALA A 204 -18.63 -10.95 9.05
N ILE A 205 -19.81 -11.32 9.55
CA ILE A 205 -20.90 -10.39 9.88
C ILE A 205 -21.49 -10.83 11.24
N ALA A 206 -21.67 -9.88 12.16
CA ALA A 206 -22.21 -10.16 13.48
C ALA A 206 -23.60 -10.80 13.38
N GLY A 207 -23.78 -11.97 14.02
CA GLY A 207 -25.02 -12.74 13.99
C GLY A 207 -25.18 -13.69 12.80
N PHE A 208 -24.20 -13.77 11.89
CA PHE A 208 -24.21 -14.67 10.73
C PHE A 208 -23.30 -15.89 10.89
N SER A 209 -22.87 -16.16 12.13
CA SER A 209 -21.96 -17.25 12.50
C SER A 209 -22.38 -17.85 13.85
N ASN A 210 -21.58 -18.78 14.41
CA ASN A 210 -21.87 -19.36 15.73
C ASN A 210 -21.20 -18.60 16.88
N LYS A 211 -20.60 -17.42 16.63
CA LYS A 211 -20.03 -16.58 17.69
C LYS A 211 -21.11 -16.27 18.72
N VAL A 212 -20.80 -16.54 19.98
CA VAL A 212 -21.57 -16.01 21.10
C VAL A 212 -21.30 -14.51 21.19
N LEU A 213 -22.30 -13.72 20.81
CA LEU A 213 -22.19 -12.26 20.76
C LEU A 213 -22.15 -11.67 22.18
N SER A 214 -21.30 -10.66 22.38
CA SER A 214 -21.33 -9.85 23.60
C SER A 214 -22.63 -9.04 23.71
N GLU A 215 -22.92 -8.49 24.90
CA GLU A 215 -24.10 -7.63 25.08
C GLU A 215 -24.13 -6.45 24.10
N GLN A 216 -22.96 -5.88 23.81
CA GLN A 216 -22.79 -4.79 22.86
C GLN A 216 -23.02 -5.24 21.42
N GLU A 217 -22.46 -6.38 21.02
CA GLU A 217 -22.66 -6.95 19.68
C GLU A 217 -24.12 -7.37 19.43
N LEU A 218 -24.81 -7.85 20.48
CA LEU A 218 -26.25 -8.13 20.40
C LEU A 218 -27.07 -6.86 20.14
N GLU A 219 -26.65 -5.72 20.67
CA GLU A 219 -27.30 -4.45 20.39
C GLU A 219 -27.05 -4.00 18.93
N TYR A 220 -25.80 -4.13 18.44
CA TYR A 220 -25.48 -3.88 17.04
C TYR A 220 -26.24 -4.78 16.08
N LEU A 221 -26.41 -6.06 16.42
CA LEU A 221 -27.22 -7.00 15.66
C LEU A 221 -28.68 -6.51 15.52
N LYS A 222 -29.29 -6.00 16.59
CA LYS A 222 -30.68 -5.49 16.55
C LYS A 222 -30.80 -4.22 15.71
N GLN A 223 -29.78 -3.36 15.76
CA GLN A 223 -29.81 -2.06 15.10
C GLN A 223 -29.41 -2.12 13.63
N GLY A 224 -28.63 -3.13 13.23
CA GLY A 224 -28.10 -3.21 11.88
C GLY A 224 -29.15 -3.59 10.83
N LYS A 225 -29.16 -2.81 9.75
CA LYS A 225 -30.20 -2.80 8.73
C LYS A 225 -29.59 -2.88 7.33
N ASP A 226 -30.37 -3.40 6.40
CA ASP A 226 -30.14 -3.26 4.97
C ASP A 226 -30.41 -1.81 4.51
N TYR A 227 -30.10 -1.49 3.25
CA TYR A 227 -30.35 -0.15 2.67
C TYR A 227 -31.84 0.16 2.43
N ASN A 228 -32.74 -0.78 2.74
CA ASN A 228 -34.19 -0.60 2.73
C ASN A 228 -34.76 -0.53 4.16
N ASN A 229 -33.90 -0.30 5.17
CA ASN A 229 -34.22 -0.21 6.59
C ASN A 229 -34.84 -1.48 7.23
N LYS A 230 -34.66 -2.65 6.62
CA LYS A 230 -35.06 -3.93 7.22
C LYS A 230 -33.90 -4.51 8.05
N PRO A 231 -34.18 -5.24 9.15
CA PRO A 231 -33.13 -5.89 9.93
C PRO A 231 -32.29 -6.82 9.05
N LEU A 232 -30.96 -6.59 9.01
CA LEU A 232 -30.07 -7.32 8.09
C LEU A 232 -30.05 -8.82 8.38
N ILE A 233 -30.21 -9.21 9.65
CA ILE A 233 -30.26 -10.62 10.11
C ILE A 233 -31.32 -11.45 9.38
N ASN A 234 -32.37 -10.83 8.83
CA ASN A 234 -33.36 -11.52 8.01
C ASN A 234 -32.77 -12.12 6.72
N SER A 235 -31.60 -11.63 6.29
CA SER A 235 -30.87 -12.07 5.11
C SER A 235 -29.85 -13.18 5.41
N LEU A 236 -29.89 -13.82 6.59
CA LEU A 236 -28.98 -14.91 6.96
C LEU A 236 -28.90 -16.02 5.91
N LYS A 237 -30.07 -16.56 5.50
CA LYS A 237 -30.15 -17.60 4.46
C LYS A 237 -29.61 -17.14 3.12
N HIS A 238 -29.72 -15.85 2.83
CA HIS A 238 -29.23 -15.27 1.60
C HIS A 238 -27.70 -15.18 1.62
N TYR A 239 -27.11 -14.83 2.77
CA TYR A 239 -25.66 -14.85 2.95
C TYR A 239 -25.07 -16.26 2.95
N GLU A 240 -25.80 -17.25 3.48
CA GLU A 240 -25.44 -18.67 3.32
C GLU A 240 -25.38 -19.07 1.84
N GLN A 241 -26.32 -18.59 1.02
CA GLN A 241 -26.29 -18.83 -0.42
C GLN A 241 -25.09 -18.16 -1.12
N TYR A 242 -24.61 -17.02 -0.63
CA TYR A 242 -23.36 -16.42 -1.15
C TYR A 242 -22.19 -17.37 -0.91
N ALA A 243 -22.04 -17.90 0.30
CA ALA A 243 -20.98 -18.85 0.63
C ALA A 243 -21.10 -20.15 -0.18
N ASP A 244 -22.31 -20.70 -0.35
CA ASP A 244 -22.54 -21.89 -1.18
C ASP A 244 -22.12 -21.68 -2.64
N LYS A 245 -22.35 -20.47 -3.16
CA LYS A 245 -22.00 -20.14 -4.53
C LYS A 245 -20.53 -19.77 -4.69
N LEU A 246 -19.92 -19.16 -3.67
CA LEU A 246 -18.47 -18.92 -3.62
C LEU A 246 -17.71 -20.22 -3.90
N GLN A 247 -18.11 -21.33 -3.29
CA GLN A 247 -17.48 -22.63 -3.50
C GLN A 247 -17.52 -23.12 -4.96
N LYS A 248 -18.52 -22.68 -5.73
CA LYS A 248 -18.75 -23.06 -7.13
C LYS A 248 -17.99 -22.20 -8.14
N LEU A 249 -17.24 -21.17 -7.70
CA LEU A 249 -16.37 -20.42 -8.61
C LEU A 249 -15.19 -21.31 -9.03
N ASN A 250 -14.91 -21.35 -10.33
CA ASN A 250 -13.86 -22.22 -10.91
C ASN A 250 -12.62 -21.44 -11.38
N ASN A 251 -12.73 -20.13 -11.55
CA ASN A 251 -11.69 -19.31 -12.20
C ASN A 251 -10.83 -18.49 -11.23
N CYS A 252 -11.13 -18.53 -9.94
CA CYS A 252 -10.40 -17.80 -8.92
C CYS A 252 -9.28 -18.66 -8.36
N THR A 253 -8.15 -18.04 -8.04
CA THR A 253 -6.97 -18.68 -7.43
C THR A 253 -7.33 -19.37 -6.12
N LYS A 254 -8.08 -18.65 -5.28
CA LYS A 254 -8.51 -19.15 -3.97
C LYS A 254 -9.85 -18.52 -3.57
N LYS A 255 -10.58 -19.27 -2.75
CA LYS A 255 -11.86 -18.90 -2.16
C LYS A 255 -11.73 -19.08 -0.66
N ILE A 256 -12.05 -18.06 0.11
CA ILE A 256 -11.90 -18.09 1.57
C ILE A 256 -13.25 -17.73 2.20
N ASP A 257 -13.75 -18.59 3.09
CA ASP A 257 -14.96 -18.33 3.89
C ASP A 257 -14.55 -17.94 5.32
N LEU A 258 -14.62 -16.65 5.63
CA LEU A 258 -14.27 -16.12 6.96
C LEU A 258 -15.48 -15.87 7.84
N ARG A 259 -16.69 -16.30 7.46
CA ARG A 259 -17.90 -16.04 8.26
C ARG A 259 -17.78 -16.49 9.71
N PHE A 260 -17.04 -17.57 9.95
CA PHE A 260 -16.89 -18.22 11.26
C PHE A 260 -15.58 -17.87 11.98
N ILE A 261 -14.80 -16.91 11.47
CA ILE A 261 -13.46 -16.61 11.98
C ILE A 261 -13.45 -16.21 13.48
N PHE A 262 -14.55 -15.63 13.97
CA PHE A 262 -14.68 -15.15 15.34
C PHE A 262 -15.49 -16.08 16.25
N ASP A 263 -15.85 -17.29 15.82
CA ASP A 263 -16.74 -18.18 16.59
C ASP A 263 -16.20 -18.55 17.98
N LYS A 264 -14.88 -18.53 18.16
CA LYS A 264 -14.20 -18.86 19.42
C LYS A 264 -13.93 -17.65 20.31
N GLU A 265 -14.21 -16.44 19.84
CA GLU A 265 -13.93 -15.21 20.57
C GLU A 265 -15.05 -14.87 21.55
N SER A 266 -14.70 -14.72 22.83
CA SER A 266 -15.61 -14.23 23.87
C SER A 266 -15.67 -12.71 23.98
N ASP A 267 -14.61 -12.02 23.54
CA ASP A 267 -14.53 -10.57 23.60
C ASP A 267 -15.45 -9.91 22.54
N THR A 268 -15.75 -8.63 22.73
CA THR A 268 -16.36 -7.79 21.69
C THR A 268 -15.36 -7.62 20.54
N ILE A 269 -15.73 -8.09 19.36
CA ILE A 269 -14.94 -7.98 18.13
C ILE A 269 -15.58 -6.98 17.18
N TYR A 270 -16.90 -7.00 17.05
CA TYR A 270 -17.61 -6.13 16.12
C TYR A 270 -17.90 -4.76 16.73
N LEU A 271 -17.69 -3.71 15.93
CA LEU A 271 -18.05 -2.32 16.26
C LEU A 271 -19.46 -1.95 15.77
N ASP A 272 -19.95 -2.71 14.79
CA ASP A 272 -21.34 -2.71 14.34
C ASP A 272 -21.70 -4.12 13.79
N GLN A 273 -22.43 -4.24 12.68
CA GLN A 273 -22.70 -5.56 12.07
C GLN A 273 -21.56 -6.10 11.19
N GLY A 274 -20.60 -5.29 10.75
CA GLY A 274 -19.56 -5.73 9.82
C GLY A 274 -18.18 -5.10 10.03
N HIS A 275 -18.07 -3.92 10.64
CA HIS A 275 -16.79 -3.37 11.07
C HIS A 275 -16.30 -4.06 12.33
N THR A 276 -14.99 -4.24 12.43
CA THR A 276 -14.35 -4.91 13.56
C THR A 276 -13.32 -4.01 14.24
N THR A 277 -13.08 -4.29 15.52
CA THR A 277 -11.96 -3.75 16.29
C THR A 277 -10.62 -4.10 15.62
N ASP A 278 -9.56 -3.41 16.03
CA ASP A 278 -8.18 -3.71 15.59
C ASP A 278 -7.81 -5.19 15.84
N LYS A 279 -8.29 -5.78 16.95
CA LYS A 279 -8.16 -7.22 17.23
C LYS A 279 -8.80 -8.06 16.13
N GLY A 280 -10.04 -7.73 15.76
CA GLY A 280 -10.75 -8.41 14.67
C GLY A 280 -10.07 -8.26 13.31
N ASN A 281 -9.61 -7.05 12.98
CA ASN A 281 -8.86 -6.78 11.74
C ASN A 281 -7.58 -7.63 11.68
N LYS A 282 -6.84 -7.69 12.79
CA LYS A 282 -5.63 -8.51 12.90
C LYS A 282 -5.93 -9.99 12.67
N MET A 283 -6.99 -10.53 13.29
CA MET A 283 -7.39 -11.93 13.09
C MET A 283 -7.76 -12.24 11.64
N VAL A 284 -8.48 -11.33 10.96
CA VAL A 284 -8.81 -11.46 9.52
C VAL A 284 -7.52 -11.51 8.70
N ALA A 285 -6.60 -10.57 8.93
CA ALA A 285 -5.31 -10.54 8.25
C ALA A 285 -4.48 -11.81 8.51
N GLU A 286 -4.41 -12.30 9.75
CA GLU A 286 -3.72 -13.56 10.11
C GLU A 286 -4.34 -14.77 9.40
N SER A 287 -5.67 -14.82 9.27
CA SER A 287 -6.35 -15.91 8.58
C SER A 287 -6.09 -15.89 7.08
N ILE A 288 -6.08 -14.71 6.45
CA ILE A 288 -5.73 -14.56 5.04
C ILE A 288 -4.26 -14.93 4.84
N HIS A 289 -3.35 -14.42 5.67
CA HIS A 289 -1.92 -14.72 5.64
C HIS A 289 -1.63 -16.24 5.61
N LYS A 290 -2.28 -17.02 6.48
CA LYS A 290 -2.14 -18.48 6.51
C LYS A 290 -2.50 -19.16 5.19
N GLU A 291 -3.48 -18.64 4.47
CA GLU A 291 -3.85 -19.14 3.14
C GLU A 291 -2.82 -18.71 2.08
N LEU A 292 -2.28 -17.49 2.18
CA LEU A 292 -1.30 -16.95 1.25
C LEU A 292 0.04 -17.69 1.29
N LEU A 293 0.44 -18.25 2.44
CA LEU A 293 1.67 -19.05 2.57
C LEU A 293 1.75 -20.21 1.58
N GLN A 294 0.60 -20.69 1.08
CA GLN A 294 0.52 -21.78 0.10
C GLN A 294 0.46 -21.28 -1.35
N ILE A 295 0.19 -19.99 -1.54
CA ILE A 295 -0.06 -19.38 -2.85
C ILE A 295 1.16 -18.57 -3.30
N ILE A 296 1.75 -17.80 -2.39
CA ILE A 296 2.95 -17.01 -2.65
C ILE A 296 4.15 -17.95 -2.51
N PRO A 297 4.77 -18.44 -3.60
CA PRO A 297 5.98 -19.23 -3.49
C PRO A 297 7.09 -18.40 -2.85
N LYS A 298 7.79 -19.00 -1.89
CA LYS A 298 8.92 -18.38 -1.19
C LYS A 298 10.04 -17.90 -2.14
N ASN A 299 10.10 -18.50 -3.33
CA ASN A 299 11.04 -18.20 -4.40
C ASN A 299 10.28 -17.86 -5.70
N LEU A 300 9.29 -16.96 -5.65
CA LEU A 300 8.51 -16.48 -6.82
C LEU A 300 9.43 -16.00 -7.95
N PHE A 301 10.44 -15.22 -7.55
CA PHE A 301 11.61 -14.91 -8.37
C PHE A 301 12.64 -16.01 -8.12
N GLN A 302 12.37 -17.21 -8.66
CA GLN A 302 13.32 -18.30 -8.58
C GLN A 302 14.59 -17.92 -9.34
N ASP A 303 15.72 -18.12 -8.67
CA ASP A 303 17.07 -18.07 -9.19
C ASP A 303 17.14 -18.53 -10.66
N LYS A 304 17.36 -17.58 -11.57
CA LYS A 304 18.28 -17.86 -12.68
C LYS A 304 19.68 -18.01 -12.07
N GLY A 305 19.92 -19.19 -11.48
CA GLY A 305 21.23 -19.69 -11.08
C GLY A 305 21.76 -19.24 -9.73
N THR A 306 21.34 -19.88 -8.64
CA THR A 306 22.18 -20.10 -7.44
C THR A 306 23.23 -21.18 -7.70
N ASP A 307 23.99 -20.99 -8.77
CA ASP A 307 25.34 -21.55 -8.94
C ASP A 307 26.27 -20.57 -9.68
N ASN A 308 25.82 -19.34 -9.93
CA ASN A 308 26.72 -18.22 -9.98
C ASN A 308 26.67 -17.61 -8.59
N LYS A 309 27.80 -17.61 -7.87
CA LYS A 309 28.17 -16.36 -7.21
C LYS A 309 27.80 -15.26 -8.21
N ILE A 310 26.85 -14.38 -7.89
CA ILE A 310 26.93 -13.04 -8.45
C ILE A 310 28.25 -12.53 -7.89
N VAL A 311 29.32 -12.82 -8.61
CA VAL A 311 30.52 -12.05 -8.53
C VAL A 311 30.03 -10.74 -9.14
N GLU A 312 29.79 -9.74 -8.31
CA GLU A 312 29.90 -8.36 -8.76
C GLU A 312 31.31 -8.27 -9.35
N ILE A 313 31.43 -8.52 -10.65
CA ILE A 313 32.71 -8.33 -11.33
C ILE A 313 32.77 -6.82 -11.50
N ILE A 314 33.54 -6.18 -10.63
CA ILE A 314 33.98 -4.82 -10.83
C ILE A 314 34.81 -4.84 -12.11
N GLU A 315 34.21 -4.39 -13.21
CA GLU A 315 34.92 -4.27 -14.48
C GLU A 315 35.99 -3.19 -14.36
N LYS A 316 35.63 -2.08 -13.69
CA LYS A 316 36.50 -0.95 -13.47
C LYS A 316 36.09 -0.20 -12.20
N GLU A 317 37.05 -0.02 -11.30
CA GLU A 317 36.93 0.88 -10.15
C GLU A 317 37.73 2.15 -10.45
N SER A 318 37.12 3.30 -10.18
CA SER A 318 37.82 4.58 -10.10
C SER A 318 37.70 5.11 -8.68
N ARG A 319 38.82 5.59 -8.14
CA ARG A 319 38.94 6.12 -6.79
C ARG A 319 39.63 7.48 -6.85
N GLN A 320 39.00 8.49 -6.27
CA GLN A 320 39.54 9.83 -6.15
C GLN A 320 39.54 10.25 -4.68
N SER A 321 40.59 10.95 -4.25
CA SER A 321 40.82 11.30 -2.85
C SER A 321 41.03 12.80 -2.69
N THR A 322 40.36 13.40 -1.72
CA THR A 322 40.52 14.82 -1.36
C THR A 322 40.66 14.97 0.16
N LYS A 323 41.48 15.92 0.61
CA LYS A 323 41.63 16.21 2.04
C LYS A 323 40.48 17.08 2.54
N TYR A 324 39.83 16.65 3.61
CA TYR A 324 38.85 17.43 4.34
C TYR A 324 39.22 17.51 5.82
N THR A 325 39.53 18.72 6.28
CA THR A 325 40.06 19.00 7.62
C THR A 325 41.35 18.21 7.90
N LYS A 326 41.29 17.15 8.73
CA LYS A 326 42.41 16.25 9.06
C LYS A 326 42.30 14.88 8.37
N ASN A 327 41.17 14.59 7.74
CA ASN A 327 40.89 13.28 7.14
C ASN A 327 41.06 13.35 5.62
N GLU A 328 41.40 12.22 5.03
CA GLU A 328 41.40 12.00 3.58
C GLU A 328 40.09 11.28 3.22
N ILE A 329 39.28 11.88 2.34
CA ILE A 329 37.98 11.37 1.92
C ILE A 329 38.13 10.81 0.50
N ASP A 330 37.78 9.54 0.35
CA ASP A 330 37.74 8.84 -0.93
C ASP A 330 36.30 8.80 -1.44
N VAL A 331 36.12 9.08 -2.73
CA VAL A 331 34.90 8.72 -3.48
C VAL A 331 35.29 7.61 -4.46
N ILE A 332 34.55 6.50 -4.39
CA ILE A 332 34.78 5.33 -5.23
C ILE A 332 33.58 5.18 -6.15
N VAL A 333 33.85 5.03 -7.45
CA VAL A 333 32.86 4.76 -8.49
C VAL A 333 33.21 3.44 -9.15
N GLN A 334 32.30 2.47 -9.07
CA GLN A 334 32.48 1.12 -9.59
C GLN A 334 31.48 0.86 -10.70
N ASN A 335 31.96 0.49 -11.89
CA ASN A 335 31.11 -0.06 -12.93
C ASN A 335 30.87 -1.55 -12.65
N LEU A 336 29.60 -1.94 -12.51
CA LEU A 336 29.21 -3.30 -12.17
C LEU A 336 28.57 -3.99 -13.39
N TYR A 337 28.94 -5.24 -13.63
CA TYR A 337 28.23 -6.13 -14.55
C TYR A 337 27.70 -7.35 -13.80
N LEU A 338 26.50 -7.83 -14.17
CA LEU A 338 25.95 -9.09 -13.66
C LEU A 338 26.21 -10.17 -14.72
N ASP A 339 27.04 -11.17 -14.40
CA ASP A 339 27.30 -12.30 -15.31
C ASP A 339 26.10 -13.24 -15.39
N GLY A 340 25.64 -13.52 -16.62
CA GLY A 340 24.57 -14.46 -16.90
C GLY A 340 24.01 -14.42 -18.32
N ASN A 341 24.82 -14.76 -19.34
CA ASN A 341 24.36 -15.12 -20.71
C ASN A 341 23.37 -14.17 -21.42
N GLY A 342 23.37 -12.88 -21.09
CA GLY A 342 22.61 -11.85 -21.80
C GLY A 342 23.27 -10.49 -21.61
N ILE A 343 23.41 -9.74 -22.70
CA ILE A 343 23.77 -8.32 -22.64
C ILE A 343 22.66 -7.64 -21.83
N LEU A 344 22.99 -7.08 -20.66
CA LEU A 344 22.04 -6.27 -19.92
C LEU A 344 21.73 -5.01 -20.74
N ASP A 345 20.45 -4.72 -20.89
CA ASP A 345 19.93 -3.50 -21.50
C ASP A 345 20.06 -2.27 -20.57
N HIS A 346 20.58 -2.45 -19.35
CA HIS A 346 20.81 -1.41 -18.35
C HIS A 346 22.25 -1.45 -17.81
N LYS A 347 22.70 -0.35 -17.20
CA LYS A 347 24.06 -0.13 -16.68
C LYS A 347 23.99 0.19 -15.19
N VAL A 348 24.86 -0.45 -14.41
CA VAL A 348 24.84 -0.35 -12.94
C VAL A 348 26.13 0.27 -12.44
N ILE A 349 26.02 1.39 -11.72
CA ILE A 349 27.16 2.07 -11.13
C ILE A 349 26.97 2.10 -9.62
N LYS A 350 27.96 1.64 -8.86
CA LYS A 350 27.99 1.75 -7.41
C LYS A 350 28.89 2.90 -7.00
N ILE A 351 28.41 3.73 -6.09
CA ILE A 351 29.13 4.88 -5.56
C ILE A 351 29.20 4.73 -4.03
N SER A 352 30.39 4.93 -3.47
CA SER A 352 30.61 4.96 -2.02
C SER A 352 31.58 6.05 -1.63
N THR A 353 31.48 6.49 -0.37
CA THR A 353 32.38 7.47 0.22
C THR A 353 33.06 6.86 1.44
N ILE A 354 34.39 6.97 1.54
CA ILE A 354 35.18 6.38 2.62
C ILE A 354 36.03 7.46 3.28
N ASP A 355 36.00 7.53 4.61
CA ASP A 355 37.04 8.19 5.38
C ASP A 355 38.25 7.26 5.43
N LYS A 356 39.21 7.50 4.54
CA LYS A 356 40.41 6.67 4.40
C LYS A 356 41.33 6.76 5.62
N THR A 357 41.30 7.87 6.35
CA THR A 357 42.13 8.05 7.54
C THR A 357 41.67 7.16 8.68
N ASN A 358 40.36 7.02 8.86
CA ASN A 358 39.77 6.18 9.90
C ASN A 358 39.35 4.79 9.40
N ASN A 359 39.39 4.56 8.09
CA ASN A 359 38.96 3.35 7.40
C ASN A 359 37.49 3.00 7.68
N ILE A 360 36.61 3.99 7.50
CA ILE A 360 35.16 3.89 7.77
C ILE A 360 34.39 4.38 6.54
N GLU A 361 33.37 3.64 6.12
CA GLU A 361 32.43 4.09 5.09
C GLU A 361 31.48 5.15 5.67
N ILE A 362 31.15 6.17 4.87
CA ILE A 362 30.43 7.35 5.36
C ILE A 362 28.96 7.29 4.94
N PRO A 363 28.01 7.13 5.88
CA PRO A 363 26.57 7.25 5.61
C PRO A 363 26.10 8.72 5.59
N HIS A 364 24.82 8.92 5.25
CA HIS A 364 24.15 10.23 5.25
C HIS A 364 24.85 11.30 4.38
N VAL A 365 25.26 10.91 3.18
CA VAL A 365 25.99 11.76 2.23
C VAL A 365 25.04 12.33 1.19
N THR A 366 25.12 13.64 0.96
CA THR A 366 24.47 14.30 -0.18
C THR A 366 25.48 14.46 -1.31
N TYR A 367 25.24 13.82 -2.44
CA TYR A 367 26.03 13.91 -3.65
C TYR A 367 25.39 14.93 -4.60
N PHE A 368 26.19 15.80 -5.21
CA PHE A 368 25.84 16.44 -6.47
C PHE A 368 26.58 15.69 -7.57
N LEU A 369 25.83 15.02 -8.43
CA LEU A 369 26.33 14.15 -9.48
C LEU A 369 26.12 14.81 -10.84
N ASN A 370 27.19 14.93 -11.61
CA ASN A 370 27.18 15.38 -12.99
C ASN A 370 27.70 14.26 -13.92
N ILE A 371 26.92 13.90 -14.94
CA ILE A 371 27.31 12.96 -15.99
C ILE A 371 27.36 13.71 -17.30
N SER A 372 28.48 13.60 -18.02
CA SER A 372 28.66 14.26 -19.31
C SER A 372 29.35 13.35 -20.32
N LYS A 373 29.18 13.65 -21.61
CA LYS A 373 29.85 12.99 -22.73
C LYS A 373 30.25 14.01 -23.77
N ASP A 374 31.49 13.94 -24.25
CA ASP A 374 32.04 14.85 -25.26
C ASP A 374 31.86 16.34 -24.89
N GLY A 375 31.94 16.65 -23.59
CA GLY A 375 31.73 17.99 -23.05
C GLY A 375 30.26 18.44 -22.93
N ASN A 376 29.30 17.63 -23.33
CA ASN A 376 27.87 17.90 -23.15
C ASN A 376 27.38 17.30 -21.83
N ASN A 377 26.80 18.15 -20.98
CA ASN A 377 26.14 17.72 -19.76
C ASN A 377 24.86 16.94 -20.09
N ILE A 378 24.76 15.72 -19.56
CA ILE A 378 23.61 14.83 -19.74
C ILE A 378 22.73 14.89 -18.48
N LEU A 379 23.32 14.66 -17.31
CA LEU A 379 22.62 14.64 -16.02
C LEU A 379 23.35 15.56 -15.03
N SER A 380 22.61 16.36 -14.27
CA SER A 380 23.15 17.07 -13.12
C SER A 380 22.09 17.15 -12.03
N ASP A 381 22.33 16.45 -10.92
CA ASP A 381 21.34 16.38 -9.86
C ASP A 381 21.90 16.09 -8.47
N TYR A 382 21.07 16.32 -7.46
CA TYR A 382 21.39 16.05 -6.06
C TYR A 382 20.78 14.72 -5.60
N PHE A 383 21.56 13.95 -4.85
CA PHE A 383 21.19 12.63 -4.30
C PHE A 383 21.59 12.55 -2.84
N TYR A 384 20.63 12.43 -1.92
CA TYR A 384 20.86 12.16 -0.51
C TYR A 384 20.80 10.65 -0.24
N VAL A 385 21.84 10.10 0.37
CA VAL A 385 22.00 8.67 0.61
C VAL A 385 22.15 8.42 2.10
N GLU A 386 21.25 7.64 2.69
CA GLU A 386 21.35 7.29 4.11
C GLU A 386 22.39 6.21 4.40
N SER A 387 22.59 5.30 3.46
CA SER A 387 23.53 4.18 3.57
C SER A 387 24.98 4.54 3.24
N GLU A 388 25.89 3.60 3.50
CA GLU A 388 27.34 3.73 3.26
C GLU A 388 27.71 3.72 1.76
N SER A 389 26.85 3.14 0.93
CA SER A 389 26.97 3.15 -0.54
C SER A 389 25.59 3.15 -1.20
N TRP A 390 25.56 3.51 -2.47
CA TRP A 390 24.34 3.51 -3.28
C TRP A 390 24.60 3.02 -4.70
N ILE A 391 23.51 2.60 -5.34
CA ILE A 391 23.52 2.07 -6.70
C ILE A 391 22.71 2.99 -7.60
N LEU A 392 23.32 3.39 -8.70
CA LEU A 392 22.72 4.09 -9.83
C LEU A 392 22.44 3.06 -10.92
N ASP A 393 21.16 2.76 -11.13
CA ASP A 393 20.69 1.76 -12.10
C ASP A 393 20.09 2.47 -13.32
N VAL A 394 20.86 2.52 -14.40
CA VAL A 394 20.57 3.33 -15.59
C VAL A 394 20.01 2.46 -16.70
N TYR A 395 18.85 2.84 -17.24
CA TYR A 395 18.16 2.20 -18.36
C TYR A 395 18.25 3.13 -19.59
N PRO A 396 19.28 2.99 -20.44
CA PRO A 396 19.45 3.80 -21.63
C PRO A 396 18.28 3.60 -22.59
N ASN A 397 17.77 4.68 -23.17
CA ASN A 397 16.75 4.62 -24.21
C ASN A 397 16.74 5.88 -25.07
N ASP A 398 16.00 5.84 -26.19
CA ASP A 398 15.92 6.91 -27.18
C ASP A 398 15.01 8.09 -26.77
N SER A 399 14.60 8.19 -25.50
CA SER A 399 13.84 9.33 -24.99
C SER A 399 14.66 10.62 -25.11
N LYS A 400 13.97 11.75 -25.24
CA LYS A 400 14.62 13.07 -25.14
C LYS A 400 14.79 13.53 -23.70
N ASP A 401 13.97 12.99 -22.80
CA ASP A 401 13.90 13.40 -21.41
C ASP A 401 14.54 12.34 -20.52
N ILE A 402 15.26 12.80 -19.50
CA ILE A 402 15.78 11.97 -18.42
C ILE A 402 14.74 11.92 -17.30
N VAL A 403 14.40 10.70 -16.88
CA VAL A 403 13.50 10.44 -15.76
C VAL A 403 14.27 9.74 -14.67
N ILE A 404 14.36 10.40 -13.52
CA ILE A 404 14.94 9.84 -12.30
C ILE A 404 13.78 9.37 -11.42
N HIS A 405 13.77 8.09 -11.11
CA HIS A 405 12.72 7.46 -10.31
C HIS A 405 13.14 7.50 -8.84
N GLY A 406 12.57 8.44 -8.10
CA GLY A 406 12.79 8.58 -6.66
C GLY A 406 12.07 9.81 -6.12
N ASP A 407 11.90 9.85 -4.80
CA ASP A 407 11.29 11.00 -4.16
C ASP A 407 12.33 12.11 -3.99
N ARG A 408 11.95 13.32 -4.41
CA ARG A 408 12.71 14.52 -4.05
C ARG A 408 12.23 15.04 -2.72
N GLN A 409 13.12 15.10 -1.75
CA GLN A 409 12.85 15.68 -0.43
C GLN A 409 14.11 16.43 0.03
N TYR A 410 14.02 17.19 1.13
CA TYR A 410 15.15 17.86 1.78
C TYR A 410 15.65 19.20 1.16
N GLU A 411 16.47 19.93 1.93
CA GLU A 411 17.20 21.13 1.49
C GLU A 411 17.96 20.81 0.18
N HIS A 412 17.84 21.69 -0.84
CA HIS A 412 18.39 21.54 -2.20
C HIS A 412 17.66 20.59 -3.16
N ASN A 413 16.46 20.07 -2.82
CA ASN A 413 15.62 19.31 -3.75
C ASN A 413 16.28 18.00 -4.24
N ALA A 414 17.04 17.34 -3.37
CA ALA A 414 17.76 16.09 -3.67
C ALA A 414 16.82 14.88 -3.75
N PHE A 415 17.17 13.89 -4.56
CA PHE A 415 16.54 12.57 -4.49
C PHE A 415 17.01 11.82 -3.25
N VAL A 416 16.07 11.27 -2.49
CA VAL A 416 16.37 10.52 -1.26
C VAL A 416 16.49 9.03 -1.56
N ILE A 417 17.58 8.43 -1.09
CA ILE A 417 17.92 7.02 -1.28
C ILE A 417 18.05 6.36 0.09
N GLU A 418 17.04 5.57 0.45
CA GLU A 418 16.92 4.84 1.72
C GLU A 418 17.09 3.32 1.51
N ASN A 419 17.55 2.62 2.55
CA ASN A 419 17.55 1.16 2.63
C ASN A 419 18.35 0.41 1.53
N ASN A 420 19.43 1.00 0.99
CA ASN A 420 20.23 0.43 -0.11
C ASN A 420 19.43 0.14 -1.40
N ILE A 421 18.28 0.79 -1.60
CA ILE A 421 17.50 0.63 -2.82
C ILE A 421 18.21 1.38 -3.97
N PRO A 422 18.47 0.73 -5.13
CA PRO A 422 19.04 1.42 -6.28
C PRO A 422 18.15 2.55 -6.78
N ILE A 423 18.74 3.69 -7.13
CA ILE A 423 18.01 4.76 -7.82
C ILE A 423 18.01 4.48 -9.32
N LYS A 424 16.79 4.37 -9.87
CA LYS A 424 16.61 4.07 -11.29
C LYS A 424 16.59 5.35 -12.10
N ILE A 425 17.33 5.38 -13.20
CA ILE A 425 17.29 6.49 -14.15
C ILE A 425 17.05 5.94 -15.54
N SER A 426 16.16 6.57 -16.30
CA SER A 426 15.91 6.23 -17.69
C SER A 426 16.04 7.46 -18.58
N GLY A 427 16.52 7.27 -19.81
CA GLY A 427 16.72 8.36 -20.77
C GLY A 427 17.97 8.16 -21.63
N PRO A 428 18.43 9.20 -22.34
CA PRO A 428 19.59 9.17 -23.21
C PRO A 428 20.90 9.28 -22.40
N ILE A 429 21.08 8.38 -21.42
CA ILE A 429 22.28 8.26 -20.59
C ILE A 429 22.89 6.89 -20.86
N PHE A 430 24.19 6.84 -21.16
CA PHE A 430 24.88 5.61 -21.56
C PHE A 430 24.24 4.92 -22.79
N ASP A 431 23.56 5.70 -23.63
CA ASP A 431 22.81 5.24 -24.82
C ASP A 431 23.70 4.91 -26.03
N SER A 432 24.99 5.23 -25.92
CA SER A 432 25.95 5.13 -27.01
C SER A 432 27.34 4.86 -26.48
N ASN A 433 28.12 4.07 -27.23
CA ASN A 433 29.49 3.71 -26.87
C ASN A 433 30.40 4.95 -26.72
N GLY A 434 31.39 4.86 -25.85
CA GLY A 434 32.38 5.90 -25.61
C GLY A 434 32.62 6.19 -24.13
N THR A 435 33.42 7.21 -23.86
CA THR A 435 33.76 7.62 -22.49
C THR A 435 32.74 8.65 -21.98
N TYR A 436 32.23 8.38 -20.79
CA TYR A 436 31.41 9.30 -20.01
C TYR A 436 32.21 9.78 -18.81
N GLU A 437 32.13 11.07 -18.54
CA GLU A 437 32.72 11.70 -17.37
C GLU A 437 31.68 11.81 -16.27
N ILE A 438 32.03 11.30 -15.09
CA ILE A 438 31.24 11.40 -13.86
C ILE A 438 32.00 12.31 -12.90
N GLU A 439 31.43 13.47 -12.63
CA GLU A 439 31.92 14.42 -11.63
C GLU A 439 31.00 14.40 -10.42
N ILE A 440 31.59 14.22 -9.23
CA ILE A 440 30.88 14.16 -7.97
C ILE A 440 31.37 15.30 -7.07
N GLU A 441 30.43 15.96 -6.41
CA GLU A 441 30.71 16.87 -5.30
C GLU A 441 29.92 16.42 -4.07
N LEU A 442 30.56 16.40 -2.90
CA LEU A 442 29.92 16.04 -1.64
C LEU A 442 29.42 17.30 -0.95
N ARG A 443 28.14 17.31 -0.59
CA ARG A 443 27.45 18.44 0.03
C ARG A 443 27.16 18.24 1.51
N THR A 444 27.00 16.99 1.94
CA THR A 444 26.95 16.61 3.35
C THR A 444 27.74 15.34 3.57
N ILE A 445 28.32 15.14 4.78
CA ILE A 445 29.00 13.89 5.16
C ILE A 445 28.75 13.55 6.64
N TYR A 446 28.69 12.26 6.97
CA TYR A 446 28.41 11.68 8.29
C TYR A 446 27.00 11.94 8.83
N GLU A 447 26.50 13.16 8.70
CA GLU A 447 25.17 13.58 9.16
C GLU A 447 24.55 14.55 8.15
N LYS A 448 23.22 14.52 8.03
CA LYS A 448 22.47 15.37 7.08
C LYS A 448 22.71 16.88 7.27
N THR A 449 23.03 17.31 8.49
CA THR A 449 23.23 18.72 8.84
C THR A 449 24.67 19.20 8.63
N ASN A 450 25.61 18.30 8.37
CA ASN A 450 27.02 18.62 8.26
C ASN A 450 27.39 19.00 6.81
N TRP A 451 27.09 20.25 6.45
CA TRP A 451 27.32 20.79 5.11
C TRP A 451 28.80 21.01 4.78
N VAL A 452 29.20 20.62 3.57
CA VAL A 452 30.58 20.74 3.06
C VAL A 452 30.59 21.31 1.64
N PHE A 453 31.53 22.23 1.38
CA PHE A 453 31.68 22.90 0.08
C PHE A 453 33.09 22.79 -0.51
N SER A 454 34.02 22.16 0.21
CA SER A 454 35.41 21.97 -0.23
C SER A 454 35.70 20.55 -0.72
N LEU A 455 34.66 19.71 -0.84
CA LEU A 455 34.75 18.32 -1.29
C LEU A 455 34.14 18.24 -2.70
N ASP A 456 34.84 18.85 -3.65
CA ASP A 456 34.47 18.93 -5.06
C ASP A 456 35.54 18.28 -5.96
N GLY A 457 35.24 18.19 -7.26
CA GLY A 457 36.20 17.78 -8.28
C GLY A 457 36.55 16.28 -8.31
N PHE A 458 35.72 15.41 -7.72
CA PHE A 458 35.89 13.96 -7.84
C PHE A 458 35.49 13.50 -9.25
N LYS A 459 36.47 13.47 -10.17
CA LYS A 459 36.26 13.12 -11.58
C LYS A 459 36.61 11.67 -11.87
N ASN A 460 35.68 10.97 -12.48
CA ASN A 460 35.79 9.55 -12.83
C ASN A 460 35.38 9.35 -14.29
N GLU A 461 36.01 8.40 -14.97
CA GLU A 461 35.70 8.08 -16.37
C GLU A 461 35.18 6.64 -16.49
N ILE A 462 33.97 6.52 -17.03
CA ILE A 462 33.35 5.23 -17.35
C ILE A 462 33.34 5.07 -18.87
N ILE A 463 33.82 3.92 -19.33
CA ILE A 463 33.81 3.56 -20.75
C ILE A 463 32.61 2.64 -20.96
N ILE A 464 31.72 3.02 -21.86
CA ILE A 464 30.56 2.21 -22.27
C ILE A 464 30.90 1.55 -23.60
N GLU A 465 30.89 0.21 -23.59
CA GLU A 465 31.03 -0.64 -24.78
C GLU A 465 29.76 -1.46 -24.98
N SER A 466 29.37 -1.68 -26.25
CA SER A 466 28.15 -2.39 -26.66
C SER A 466 28.31 -3.90 -26.67
#